data_AF-A0AA39FPM6-F1
#
_entry.id   AF-A0AA39FPM6-F1
#
_cell.length_a   1.000
_cell.length_b   1.000
_cell.length_c   1.000
_cell.angle_alpha   90.00
_cell.angle_beta   90.00
_cell.angle_gamma   90.00
#
_symmetry.space_group_name_H-M   'P 1'
#
loop_
_entity.id
_entity.type
_entity.pdbx_description
1 polymer ?
#
loop_
_entity_poly.entity_id
_entity_poly.type
_entity_poly.pdbx_seq_one_letter_code
_entity_poly.pdbx_strand_id
1 'polypeptide(L)'
;MKKVDPCKKYACQLQTCLRDNVYQPSRCEAVIEELRQCCIKHSDRSLVCEGIDTTKPYEHKTVDYVTRDRLKKYPLLINECKNDAVNYAKCVVMKSDIGKGDCNLEFMKFKACITEAAIRNKTKL
;
A
#
# COMPACT_ATOMS: atom_id res chain seq x y z
N MET A 1 -37.65 -14.12 -12.10
CA MET A 1 -36.73 -13.00 -12.39
C MET A 1 -35.47 -13.17 -11.55
N LYS A 2 -34.27 -13.00 -12.11
CA LYS A 2 -33.02 -13.06 -11.34
C LYS A 2 -32.99 -11.84 -10.41
N LYS A 3 -32.84 -12.04 -9.10
CA LYS A 3 -32.69 -10.92 -8.15
C LYS A 3 -31.44 -10.13 -8.55
N VAL A 4 -31.61 -8.83 -8.77
CA VAL A 4 -30.50 -7.94 -9.09
C VAL A 4 -29.74 -7.67 -7.78
N ASP A 5 -28.43 -7.87 -7.81
CA ASP A 5 -27.56 -7.56 -6.68
C ASP A 5 -27.56 -6.04 -6.43
N PRO A 6 -27.86 -5.60 -5.19
CA PRO A 6 -28.07 -4.18 -4.88
C PRO A 6 -26.78 -3.34 -4.98
N CYS A 7 -25.59 -3.94 -4.79
CA CYS A 7 -24.32 -3.22 -4.80
C CYS A 7 -23.52 -3.39 -6.10
N LYS A 8 -23.99 -4.23 -7.02
CA LYS A 8 -23.39 -4.44 -8.35
C LYS A 8 -23.16 -3.16 -9.15
N LYS A 9 -24.03 -2.15 -9.02
CA LYS A 9 -23.84 -0.85 -9.69
C LYS A 9 -22.52 -0.20 -9.28
N TYR A 10 -22.27 -0.09 -7.97
CA TYR A 10 -21.05 0.51 -7.43
C TYR A 10 -19.81 -0.35 -7.74
N ALA A 11 -19.97 -1.67 -7.77
CA ALA A 11 -18.89 -2.58 -8.21
C ALA A 11 -18.45 -2.29 -9.65
N CYS A 12 -19.39 -2.16 -10.58
CA CYS A 12 -19.09 -1.84 -11.97
C CYS A 12 -18.51 -0.43 -12.13
N GLN A 13 -18.99 0.54 -11.36
CA GLN A 13 -18.41 1.89 -11.31
C GLN A 13 -16.95 1.84 -10.80
N LEU A 14 -16.67 1.04 -9.77
CA LEU A 14 -15.32 0.87 -9.25
C LEU A 14 -14.39 0.25 -10.28
N GLN A 15 -14.83 -0.81 -10.98
CA GLN A 15 -14.04 -1.44 -12.05
C GLN A 15 -13.71 -0.47 -13.19
N THR A 16 -14.68 0.38 -13.56
CA THR A 16 -14.49 1.42 -14.56
C THR A 16 -13.49 2.47 -14.08
N CYS A 17 -13.69 3.00 -12.87
CA CYS A 17 -12.79 3.99 -12.28
C CYS A 17 -11.35 3.47 -12.21
N LEU A 18 -11.15 2.23 -11.75
CA LEU A 18 -9.84 1.62 -11.65
C LEU A 18 -9.18 1.51 -13.03
N ARG A 19 -9.87 0.96 -14.03
CA ARG A 19 -9.33 0.85 -15.39
C ARG A 19 -8.89 2.21 -15.93
N ASP A 20 -9.72 3.24 -15.76
CA ASP A 20 -9.47 4.59 -16.28
C ASP A 20 -8.35 5.30 -15.50
N ASN A 21 -8.02 4.83 -14.29
CA ASN A 21 -6.99 5.37 -13.40
C ASN A 21 -5.77 4.47 -13.24
N VAL A 22 -5.50 3.58 -14.22
CA VAL A 22 -4.34 2.66 -14.18
C VAL A 22 -4.31 1.84 -12.89
N TYR A 23 -5.50 1.45 -12.45
CA TYR A 23 -5.75 0.66 -11.26
C TYR A 23 -5.24 1.29 -9.95
N GLN A 24 -5.19 2.63 -9.87
CA GLN A 24 -4.86 3.38 -8.65
C GLN A 24 -6.11 3.57 -7.77
N PRO A 25 -6.25 2.85 -6.64
CA PRO A 25 -7.46 2.91 -5.83
C PRO A 25 -7.69 4.26 -5.14
N SER A 26 -6.64 5.02 -4.82
CA SER A 26 -6.75 6.37 -4.24
C SER A 26 -7.56 7.33 -5.10
N ARG A 27 -7.47 7.20 -6.43
CA ARG A 27 -8.26 8.03 -7.36
C ARG A 27 -9.73 7.64 -7.41
N CYS A 28 -10.08 6.50 -6.82
CA CYS A 28 -11.42 5.94 -6.79
C CYS A 28 -12.01 5.91 -5.38
N GLU A 29 -11.39 6.60 -4.40
CA GLU A 29 -11.81 6.61 -2.98
C GLU A 29 -13.31 6.85 -2.80
N ALA A 30 -13.88 7.81 -3.54
CA ALA A 30 -15.31 8.09 -3.48
C ALA A 30 -16.18 6.89 -3.88
N VAL A 31 -15.83 6.21 -4.98
CA VAL A 31 -16.58 5.04 -5.48
C VAL A 31 -16.41 3.83 -4.55
N ILE A 32 -15.24 3.68 -3.94
CA ILE A 32 -14.97 2.64 -2.95
C ILE A 32 -15.83 2.87 -1.71
N GLU A 33 -15.94 4.11 -1.25
CA GLU A 33 -16.77 4.46 -0.10
C GLU A 33 -18.27 4.28 -0.42
N GLU A 34 -18.74 4.64 -1.61
CA GLU A 34 -20.12 4.35 -2.05
C GLU A 34 -20.43 2.84 -2.04
N LEU A 35 -19.50 2.03 -2.54
CA LEU A 35 -19.63 0.57 -2.50
C LEU A 35 -19.70 0.07 -1.05
N ARG A 36 -18.84 0.58 -0.17
CA ARG A 36 -18.84 0.25 1.26
C ARG A 36 -20.16 0.61 1.94
N GLN A 37 -20.70 1.81 1.67
CA GLN A 37 -21.98 2.28 2.19
C GLN A 37 -23.15 1.41 1.70
N CYS A 38 -23.08 0.90 0.48
CA CYS A 38 -24.04 -0.10 0.00
C CYS A 38 -23.92 -1.40 0.81
N CYS A 39 -22.70 -1.87 1.07
CA CYS A 39 -22.46 -3.09 1.84
C CYS A 39 -22.89 -2.99 3.31
N ILE A 40 -22.84 -1.81 3.93
CA ILE A 40 -23.40 -1.60 5.28
C ILE A 40 -24.90 -1.95 5.33
N LYS A 41 -25.64 -1.69 4.23
CA LYS A 41 -27.09 -1.86 4.16
C LYS A 41 -27.53 -3.24 3.64
N HIS A 42 -26.68 -3.89 2.86
CA HIS A 42 -27.07 -5.06 2.03
C HIS A 42 -26.05 -6.20 2.04
N SER A 43 -25.16 -6.27 3.04
CA SER A 43 -24.15 -7.35 3.14
C SER A 43 -24.74 -8.76 3.14
N ASP A 44 -25.98 -8.92 3.64
CA ASP A 44 -26.73 -10.18 3.68
C ASP A 44 -27.23 -10.66 2.30
N ARG A 45 -27.34 -9.74 1.34
CA ARG A 45 -28.04 -9.95 0.05
C ARG A 45 -27.21 -9.64 -1.18
N SER A 46 -25.97 -9.20 -1.01
CA SER A 46 -25.07 -8.77 -2.06
C SER A 46 -23.83 -9.64 -2.08
N LEU A 47 -23.59 -10.35 -3.18
CA LEU A 47 -22.36 -11.14 -3.36
C LEU A 47 -21.14 -10.25 -3.52
N VAL A 48 -21.34 -9.03 -4.02
CA VAL A 48 -20.27 -8.04 -4.19
C VAL A 48 -19.64 -7.64 -2.85
N CYS A 49 -20.39 -7.73 -1.75
CA CYS A 49 -19.93 -7.33 -0.44
C CYS A 49 -19.06 -8.37 0.26
N GLU A 50 -18.87 -9.54 -0.34
CA GLU A 50 -17.96 -10.56 0.16
C GLU A 50 -16.53 -10.01 0.19
N GLY A 51 -15.92 -9.98 1.37
CA GLY A 51 -14.57 -9.45 1.58
C GLY A 51 -14.48 -7.92 1.76
N ILE A 52 -15.60 -7.19 1.81
CA ILE A 52 -15.60 -5.75 2.11
C ILE A 52 -15.70 -5.53 3.62
N ASP A 53 -14.70 -4.86 4.21
CA ASP A 53 -14.73 -4.46 5.61
C ASP A 53 -15.65 -3.23 5.79
N THR A 54 -16.80 -3.43 6.43
CA THR A 54 -17.78 -2.37 6.73
C THR A 54 -17.58 -1.72 8.09
N THR A 55 -16.65 -2.23 8.92
CA THR A 55 -16.46 -1.76 10.31
C THR A 55 -15.80 -0.39 10.39
N LYS A 56 -15.06 0.00 9.36
CA LYS A 56 -14.37 1.29 9.27
C LYS A 56 -14.55 1.92 7.88
N PRO A 57 -14.38 3.26 7.76
CA PRO A 57 -14.30 3.93 6.47
C PRO A 57 -13.16 3.38 5.61
N TYR A 58 -13.26 3.54 4.28
CA TYR A 58 -12.14 3.21 3.42
C TYR A 58 -10.94 4.14 3.69
N GLU A 59 -9.78 3.54 3.96
CA GLU A 59 -8.50 4.24 4.12
C GLU A 59 -7.50 3.70 3.11
N HIS A 60 -7.02 4.54 2.19
CA HIS A 60 -5.99 4.16 1.25
C HIS A 60 -4.61 4.05 1.93
N LYS A 61 -4.07 2.83 2.05
CA LYS A 61 -2.77 2.56 2.73
C LYS A 61 -1.65 2.11 1.79
N THR A 62 -1.88 2.07 0.48
CA THR A 62 -0.86 1.62 -0.48
C THR A 62 -0.02 2.79 -1.02
N VAL A 63 1.17 2.49 -1.52
CA VAL A 63 2.06 3.48 -2.13
C VAL A 63 1.63 3.67 -3.58
N ASP A 64 0.77 4.66 -3.84
CA ASP A 64 0.45 5.01 -5.23
C ASP A 64 1.65 5.68 -5.91
N TYR A 65 1.69 5.59 -7.24
CA TYR A 65 2.64 6.29 -8.11
C TYR A 65 2.79 7.80 -7.81
N VAL A 66 1.77 8.41 -7.19
CA VAL A 66 1.72 9.83 -6.79
C VAL A 66 2.50 10.11 -5.49
N THR A 67 2.71 9.12 -4.60
CA THR A 67 3.53 9.26 -3.39
C THR A 67 5.05 9.35 -3.63
N ARG A 68 5.47 9.60 -4.89
CA ARG A 68 6.87 9.74 -5.27
C ARG A 68 7.57 10.97 -4.70
N ASP A 69 6.84 11.96 -4.20
CA ASP A 69 7.46 13.09 -3.49
C ASP A 69 8.22 12.65 -2.25
N ARG A 70 7.75 11.60 -1.56
CA ARG A 70 8.48 10.99 -0.42
C ARG A 70 9.74 10.28 -0.90
N LEU A 71 9.69 9.66 -2.08
CA LEU A 71 10.83 8.94 -2.69
C LEU A 71 11.92 9.89 -3.19
N LYS A 72 11.63 11.18 -3.45
CA LYS A 72 12.64 12.16 -3.89
C LYS A 72 13.81 12.30 -2.90
N LYS A 73 13.56 12.11 -1.60
CA LYS A 73 14.59 12.21 -0.56
C LYS A 73 15.30 10.90 -0.24
N TYR A 74 14.84 9.76 -0.78
CA TYR A 74 15.47 8.46 -0.51
C TYR A 74 16.95 8.40 -0.92
N PRO A 75 17.39 8.97 -2.07
CA PRO A 75 18.81 8.99 -2.40
C PRO A 75 19.67 9.70 -1.35
N LEU A 76 19.18 10.79 -0.76
CA LEU A 76 19.85 11.51 0.32
C LEU A 76 19.98 10.62 1.57
N LEU A 77 18.88 9.99 2.00
CA LEU A 77 18.85 9.11 3.18
C LEU A 77 19.75 7.88 3.01
N ILE A 78 19.73 7.25 1.84
CA ILE A 78 20.57 6.08 1.53
C ILE A 78 22.04 6.48 1.51
N ASN A 79 22.38 7.66 0.99
CA ASN A 79 23.76 8.14 0.99
C ASN A 79 24.28 8.44 2.39
N GLU A 80 23.46 9.01 3.28
CA GLU A 80 23.81 9.15 4.71
C GLU A 80 24.08 7.79 5.37
N CYS A 81 23.24 6.80 5.07
CA CYS A 81 23.32 5.45 5.63
C CYS A 81 24.12 4.47 4.77
N LYS A 82 25.06 4.96 3.93
CA LYS A 82 25.75 4.17 2.91
C LYS A 82 26.44 2.92 3.46
N ASN A 83 27.04 3.01 4.64
CA ASN A 83 27.80 1.90 5.23
C ASN A 83 26.87 0.75 5.63
N ASP A 84 25.75 1.08 6.29
CA ASP A 84 24.74 0.09 6.68
C ASP A 84 24.04 -0.49 5.45
N ALA A 85 23.78 0.33 4.43
CA ALA A 85 23.23 -0.12 3.15
C ALA A 85 24.14 -1.16 2.47
N VAL A 86 25.45 -0.89 2.42
CA VAL A 86 26.44 -1.81 1.84
C VAL A 86 26.55 -3.09 2.66
N ASN A 87 26.50 -3.02 3.99
CA ASN A 87 26.53 -4.21 4.85
C ASN A 87 25.31 -5.11 4.63
N TYR A 88 24.12 -4.52 4.54
CA TYR A 88 22.91 -5.26 4.18
C TYR A 88 23.01 -5.87 2.78
N ALA A 89 23.44 -5.10 1.78
CA ALA A 89 23.61 -5.59 0.42
C ALA A 89 24.62 -6.74 0.33
N LYS A 90 25.74 -6.67 1.07
CA LYS A 90 26.72 -7.76 1.14
C LYS A 90 26.08 -9.06 1.66
N CYS A 91 25.31 -9.00 2.75
CA CYS A 91 24.62 -10.18 3.26
C CYS A 91 23.67 -10.77 2.21
N VAL A 92 22.90 -9.91 1.52
CA VAL A 92 21.91 -10.34 0.53
C VAL A 92 22.58 -10.98 -0.69
N VAL A 93 23.65 -10.38 -1.21
CA VAL A 93 24.34 -10.86 -2.43
C VAL A 93 25.13 -12.14 -2.19
N MET A 94 25.59 -12.39 -0.96
CA MET A 94 26.37 -13.58 -0.63
C MET A 94 25.53 -14.85 -0.46
N LYS A 95 24.19 -14.76 -0.41
CA LYS A 95 23.29 -15.92 -0.25
C LYS A 95 22.59 -16.26 -1.57
N SER A 96 22.65 -17.52 -1.98
CA SER A 96 21.96 -18.04 -3.18
C SER A 96 20.45 -18.16 -2.99
N ASP A 97 20.03 -18.63 -1.81
CA ASP A 97 18.62 -18.88 -1.46
C ASP A 97 18.26 -18.04 -0.23
N ILE A 98 17.81 -16.80 -0.47
CA ILE A 98 17.53 -15.85 0.61
C ILE A 98 16.08 -15.91 1.07
N GLY A 99 15.89 -16.31 2.34
CA GLY A 99 14.62 -16.26 3.04
C GLY A 99 14.36 -14.90 3.71
N LYS A 100 13.09 -14.63 4.02
CA LYS A 100 12.72 -13.47 4.84
C LYS A 100 13.33 -13.63 6.24
N GLY A 101 14.21 -12.71 6.62
CA GLY A 101 14.86 -12.69 7.94
C GLY A 101 16.34 -13.12 7.93
N ASP A 102 16.85 -13.61 6.81
CA ASP A 102 18.21 -14.14 6.69
C ASP A 102 19.34 -13.10 6.87
N CYS A 103 19.02 -11.84 6.64
CA CYS A 103 19.91 -10.68 6.82
C CYS A 103 19.25 -9.66 7.76
N ASN A 104 18.47 -10.14 8.74
CA ASN A 104 17.65 -9.28 9.60
C ASN A 104 18.51 -8.35 10.46
N LEU A 105 19.70 -8.78 10.88
CA LEU A 105 20.57 -7.96 11.70
C LEU A 105 21.04 -6.71 10.94
N GLU A 106 21.56 -6.90 9.74
CA GLU A 106 22.03 -5.85 8.85
C GLU A 106 20.85 -4.98 8.40
N PHE A 107 19.71 -5.61 8.09
CA PHE A 107 18.48 -4.90 7.74
C PHE A 107 18.01 -3.98 8.87
N MET A 108 17.99 -4.46 10.12
CA MET A 108 17.54 -3.66 11.26
C MET A 108 18.47 -2.47 11.53
N LYS A 109 19.79 -2.65 11.40
CA LYS A 109 20.76 -1.56 11.49
C LYS A 109 20.53 -0.52 10.41
N PHE A 110 20.38 -0.96 9.16
CA PHE A 110 20.11 -0.07 8.03
C PHE A 110 18.78 0.67 8.18
N LYS A 111 17.73 -0.03 8.60
CA LYS A 111 16.41 0.54 8.88
C LYS A 111 16.47 1.59 9.99
N ALA A 112 17.20 1.31 11.08
CA ALA A 112 17.38 2.26 12.17
C ALA A 112 18.05 3.55 11.67
N CYS A 113 19.17 3.42 10.93
CA CYS A 113 19.85 4.58 10.35
C CYS A 113 18.92 5.40 9.44
N ILE A 114 18.21 4.75 8.51
CA ILE A 114 17.29 5.42 7.60
C ILE A 114 16.18 6.15 8.37
N THR A 115 15.63 5.52 9.41
CA THR A 115 14.58 6.10 10.25
C THR A 115 15.06 7.37 10.95
N GLU A 116 16.25 7.33 11.54
CA GLU A 116 16.86 8.50 12.16
C GLU A 116 17.21 9.60 11.14
N ALA A 117 17.74 9.21 9.97
CA ALA A 117 18.04 10.13 8.88
C ALA A 117 16.78 10.84 8.37
N ALA A 118 15.66 10.14 8.27
CA ALA A 118 14.38 10.71 7.86
C ALA A 118 13.88 11.76 8.86
N ILE A 119 14.03 11.49 10.17
CA ILE A 119 13.71 12.46 11.23
C ILE A 119 14.57 13.72 11.08
N ARG A 120 15.89 13.58 10.93
CA ARG A 120 16.83 14.71 10.74
C ARG A 120 16.48 15.54 9.50
N ASN A 121 16.15 14.87 8.40
CA ASN A 121 15.81 15.50 7.12
C ASN A 121 14.33 15.90 6.99
N LYS A 122 13.58 15.93 8.11
CA LYS A 122 12.17 16.32 8.19
C LYS A 122 11.32 15.62 7.12
N THR A 123 11.44 14.29 7.04
CA THR A 123 10.80 13.45 6.03
C THR A 123 10.17 12.24 6.70
N LYS A 124 9.00 11.83 6.21
CA LYS A 124 8.32 10.61 6.69
C LYS A 124 8.68 9.44 5.78
N LEU A 125 9.15 8.33 6.37
CA LEU A 125 9.36 7.04 5.69
C LEU A 125 8.07 6.27 5.47
#